data_AF-A0A1B3ZF35-F1
#
_entry.id   AF-A0A1B3ZF35-F1
#
_cell.length_a   1.000
_cell.length_b   1.000
_cell.length_c   1.000
_cell.angle_alpha   90.00
_cell.angle_beta   90.00
_cell.angle_gamma   90.00
#
_symmetry.space_group_name_H-M   'P 1'
#
loop_
_entity.id
_entity.type
_entity.pdbx_description
1 polymer ?
#
loop_
_entity_poly.entity_id
_entity_poly.type
_entity_poly.pdbx_seq_one_letter_code
_entity_poly.pdbx_strand_id
1 'polypeptide(L)' 'MNTETTDPTRSPRSNKLRQQASNCLSIAVREKTPDFAAELIDEAIRLAQRARELDTLKR' A
#
# COMPACT_ATOMS: atom_id res chain seq x y z
N MET A 1 -10.91 7.92 -14.33
CA MET A 1 -9.46 8.21 -14.26
C MET A 1 -9.18 8.67 -12.85
N ASN A 2 -8.54 7.85 -12.02
CA ASN A 2 -8.26 8.22 -10.64
C ASN A 2 -7.10 9.21 -10.66
N THR A 3 -7.36 10.44 -10.28
CA THR A 3 -6.34 11.48 -10.14
C THR A 3 -5.47 11.11 -8.94
N GLU A 4 -4.39 10.38 -9.18
CA GLU A 4 -3.27 10.35 -8.23
C GLU A 4 -2.78 11.79 -8.08
N THR A 5 -3.21 12.45 -7.02
CA THR A 5 -2.66 13.72 -6.58
C THR A 5 -1.17 13.48 -6.31
N THR A 6 -0.33 13.82 -7.28
CA THR A 6 1.12 13.80 -7.16
C THR A 6 1.52 14.87 -6.16
N ASP A 7 1.49 14.49 -4.89
CA ASP A 7 2.12 15.28 -3.83
C ASP A 7 3.63 15.31 -4.15
N PRO A 8 4.22 16.48 -4.47
CA PRO A 8 5.62 16.60 -4.85
C PRO A 8 6.58 16.20 -3.72
N THR A 9 6.08 16.02 -2.50
CA THR A 9 6.86 15.52 -1.36
C THR A 9 6.96 14.00 -1.31
N ARG A 10 6.17 13.27 -2.10
CA ARG A 10 6.16 11.80 -2.08
C ARG A 10 7.29 11.18 -2.88
N SER A 11 7.95 10.22 -2.25
CA SER A 11 8.93 9.37 -2.91
C SER A 11 8.29 8.50 -4.01
N PRO A 12 8.89 8.35 -5.21
CA PRO A 12 8.45 7.34 -6.19
C PRO A 12 8.35 5.93 -5.58
N ARG A 13 9.22 5.63 -4.60
CA ARG A 13 9.17 4.37 -3.85
C ARG A 13 7.98 4.29 -2.91
N SER A 14 7.58 5.36 -2.23
CA SER A 14 6.41 5.34 -1.35
C SER A 14 5.11 5.17 -2.14
N ASN A 15 5.03 5.75 -3.34
CA ASN A 15 3.88 5.53 -4.23
C ASN A 15 3.78 4.06 -4.68
N LYS A 16 4.89 3.44 -5.07
CA LYS A 16 4.91 2.00 -5.41
C LYS A 16 4.43 1.12 -4.25
N LEU A 17 4.89 1.40 -3.03
CA LEU A 17 4.46 0.65 -1.84
C LEU A 17 2.96 0.83 -1.54
N ARG A 18 2.40 2.04 -1.74
CA ARG A 18 0.96 2.28 -1.60
C ARG A 18 0.16 1.52 -2.65
N GLN A 19 0.62 1.50 -3.89
CA GLN A 19 -0.03 0.72 -4.94
C GLN A 19 -0.01 -0.78 -4.61
N GLN A 20 1.11 -1.31 -4.13
CA GLN A 20 1.20 -2.70 -3.70
C GLN A 20 0.27 -3.00 -2.52
N ALA A 21 0.17 -2.12 -1.52
CA ALA A 21 -0.79 -2.26 -0.43
C ALA A 21 -2.24 -2.32 -0.94
N SER A 22 -2.59 -1.44 -1.89
CA SER A 22 -3.91 -1.45 -2.53
C SER A 22 -4.18 -2.76 -3.29
N ASN A 23 -3.16 -3.33 -3.94
CA ASN A 23 -3.29 -4.60 -4.65
C ASN A 23 -3.54 -5.75 -3.66
N CYS A 24 -2.79 -5.81 -2.56
CA CYS A 24 -2.99 -6.81 -1.50
C CYS A 24 -4.43 -6.79 -0.97
N LEU A 25 -4.98 -5.60 -0.66
CA LEU A 25 -6.37 -5.47 -0.24
C LEU A 25 -7.37 -5.89 -1.33
N SER A 26 -7.09 -5.54 -2.59
CA SER A 26 -7.97 -5.90 -3.72
C SER A 26 -8.05 -7.41 -3.93
N ILE A 27 -6.95 -8.12 -3.67
CA ILE A 27 -6.90 -9.58 -3.72
C ILE A 27 -7.60 -10.16 -2.49
N ALA A 28 -7.28 -9.68 -1.28
CA ALA A 28 -7.84 -10.18 -0.02
C ALA A 28 -9.38 -10.15 0.00
N VAL A 29 -10.01 -9.08 -0.51
CA VAL A 29 -11.48 -8.95 -0.56
C VAL A 29 -12.14 -9.99 -1.48
N ARG A 30 -11.40 -10.53 -2.45
CA ARG A 30 -11.90 -11.53 -3.41
C ARG A 30 -11.49 -12.96 -3.01
N GLU A 31 -10.64 -13.09 -2.01
CA GLU A 31 -10.10 -14.37 -1.56
C GLU A 31 -11.12 -15.13 -0.73
N LYS A 32 -11.21 -16.44 -0.96
CA LYS A 32 -12.17 -17.31 -0.24
C LYS A 32 -11.53 -17.98 0.97
N THR A 33 -10.21 -18.02 1.01
CA THR A 33 -9.43 -18.61 2.10
C THR A 33 -9.15 -17.55 3.17
N PRO A 34 -9.76 -17.64 4.37
CA PRO A 34 -9.63 -16.58 5.38
C PRO A 34 -8.19 -16.36 5.84
N ASP A 35 -7.41 -17.43 5.98
CA ASP A 35 -6.01 -17.34 6.41
C ASP A 35 -5.16 -16.56 5.40
N PHE A 36 -5.31 -16.87 4.10
CA PHE A 36 -4.58 -16.16 3.06
C PHE A 36 -5.05 -14.70 2.91
N ALA A 37 -6.35 -14.45 3.08
CA ALA A 37 -6.87 -13.08 3.12
C ALA A 37 -6.27 -12.26 4.28
N ALA A 38 -6.11 -12.88 5.46
CA ALA A 38 -5.46 -12.24 6.62
C ALA A 38 -4.00 -11.90 6.34
N GLU A 39 -3.22 -12.82 5.74
CA GLU A 39 -1.83 -12.57 5.34
C GLU A 39 -1.70 -11.37 4.39
N LEU A 40 -2.61 -11.26 3.41
CA LEU A 40 -2.64 -10.14 2.47
C LEU A 40 -3.01 -8.81 3.14
N ILE A 41 -3.91 -8.82 4.14
CA ILE A 41 -4.26 -7.63 4.91
C ILE A 41 -3.06 -7.18 5.74
N ASP A 42 -2.36 -8.09 6.41
CA ASP A 42 -1.16 -7.79 7.18
C ASP A 42 -0.04 -7.23 6.28
N GLU A 43 0.14 -7.80 5.09
CA GLU A 43 1.05 -7.30 4.07
C GLU A 43 0.70 -5.87 3.66
N ALA A 44 -0.58 -5.61 3.39
CA ALA A 44 -1.05 -4.28 3.00
C ALA A 44 -0.75 -3.22 4.08
N ILE A 45 -0.99 -3.56 5.35
CA ILE A 45 -0.69 -2.70 6.49
C ILE A 45 0.80 -2.37 6.54
N ARG A 46 1.67 -3.38 6.41
CA ARG A 46 3.13 -3.22 6.47
C ARG A 46 3.65 -2.34 5.34
N LEU A 47 3.17 -2.54 4.11
CA LEU A 47 3.52 -1.73 2.95
C LEU A 47 3.07 -0.28 3.12
N ALA A 48 1.86 -0.05 3.65
CA ALA A 48 1.33 1.29 3.90
C ALA A 48 2.09 2.03 5.02
N GLN A 49 2.52 1.31 6.07
CA GLN A 49 3.40 1.87 7.11
C GLN A 49 4.75 2.27 6.51
N ARG A 50 5.40 1.39 5.75
CA ARG A 50 6.69 1.69 5.14
C ARG A 50 6.61 2.84 4.12
N ALA A 51 5.51 2.95 3.39
CA ALA A 51 5.29 4.09 2.50
C ALA A 51 5.24 5.41 3.27
N ARG A 52 4.59 5.44 4.44
CA ARG A 52 4.52 6.62 5.32
C ARG A 52 5.91 7.00 5.84
N GLU A 53 6.67 6.03 6.35
CA GLU A 53 8.03 6.24 6.85
C GLU A 53 8.96 6.86 5.78
N LEU A 54 8.83 6.42 4.53
CA LEU A 54 9.64 6.93 3.42
C LEU A 54 9.30 8.37 3.01
N ASP A 55 8.08 8.84 3.29
CA ASP A 55 7.72 10.22 3.06
C ASP A 55 8.13 11.12 4.23
N THR A 56 8.11 10.59 5.46
CA THR A 56 8.60 11.33 6.64
C THR A 56 10.11 11.46 6.68
N LEU A 57 10.87 10.49 6.15
CA LEU A 57 12.33 10.54 6.09
C LEU A 57 12.89 11.53 5.04
N LYS A 58 12.03 12.02 4.12
CA LYS A 58 12.41 12.96 3.06
C LYS A 58 12.16 14.43 3.40
N ARG A 59 11.57 14.73 4.56
CA ARG A 59 11.40 16.08 5.08
C ARG A 59 12.55 16.44 6.00
#